data_AF-A0A7K7NZG2-F1
#
_entry.id   AF-A0A7K7NZG2-F1
#
_cell.length_a   1.000
_cell.length_b   1.000
_cell.length_c   1.000
_cell.angle_alpha   90.00
_cell.angle_beta   90.00
_cell.angle_gamma   90.00
#
_symmetry.space_group_name_H-M   'P 1'
#
loop_
_entity.id
_entity.type
_entity.pdbx_description
1 polymer ?
#
loop_
_entity_poly.entity_id
_entity_poly.type
_entity_poly.pdbx_seq_one_letter_code
_entity_poly.pdbx_strand_id
1 'polypeptide(L)' 'EVSRRPTVPRERPPASHDASGQVERIKERVEEKEGIPPQQQRLIYSGKQMNDEKTAADYKIQGGSVLHLVLALRGGGA' A
#
# COMPACT_ATOMS: atom_id res chain seq x y z
N GLU A 1 -40.56 -28.39 2.32
CA GLU A 1 -39.20 -28.41 2.91
C GLU A 1 -38.34 -27.37 2.21
N VAL A 2 -37.78 -26.45 2.98
CA VAL A 2 -37.16 -25.21 2.49
C VAL A 2 -35.66 -25.46 2.30
N SER A 3 -35.23 -25.86 1.10
CA SER A 3 -33.80 -25.89 0.74
C SER A 3 -33.32 -24.48 0.38
N ARG A 4 -32.95 -23.71 1.41
CA ARG A 4 -32.31 -22.40 1.27
C ARG A 4 -30.97 -22.59 0.56
N ARG A 5 -30.92 -22.29 -0.73
CA ARG A 5 -29.65 -22.10 -1.44
C ARG A 5 -28.87 -20.99 -0.73
N PRO A 6 -27.65 -21.22 -0.22
CA PRO A 6 -26.84 -20.13 0.30
C PRO A 6 -26.43 -19.24 -0.88
N THR A 7 -26.99 -18.05 -0.96
CA THR A 7 -26.46 -16.97 -1.78
C THR A 7 -25.16 -16.51 -1.13
N VAL A 8 -24.04 -17.08 -1.57
CA VAL A 8 -22.72 -16.50 -1.28
C VAL A 8 -22.71 -15.08 -1.87
N PRO A 9 -22.51 -14.02 -1.07
CA PRO A 9 -22.21 -12.73 -1.65
C PRO A 9 -20.92 -12.92 -2.44
N ARG A 10 -20.97 -12.62 -3.73
CA ARG A 10 -19.81 -12.66 -4.63
C ARG A 10 -18.83 -11.61 -4.14
N GLU A 11 -17.98 -11.98 -3.20
CA GLU A 11 -16.84 -11.18 -2.80
C GLU A 11 -16.09 -10.88 -4.08
N ARG A 12 -16.12 -9.60 -4.45
CA ARG A 12 -15.36 -9.05 -5.55
C ARG A 12 -13.92 -9.50 -5.28
N PRO A 13 -13.26 -10.30 -6.14
CA PRO A 13 -11.83 -10.45 -5.98
C PRO A 13 -11.27 -9.03 -5.99
N PRO A 14 -10.46 -8.61 -4.99
CA PRO A 14 -9.79 -7.33 -5.08
C PRO A 14 -9.03 -7.38 -6.40
N ALA A 15 -9.19 -6.31 -7.18
CA ALA A 15 -8.66 -6.18 -8.52
C ALA A 15 -7.29 -6.85 -8.60
N SER A 16 -7.06 -7.67 -9.62
CA SER A 16 -5.73 -8.12 -10.00
C SER A 16 -4.83 -6.89 -10.01
N HIS A 17 -4.11 -6.70 -8.90
CA HIS A 17 -3.18 -5.62 -8.71
C HIS A 17 -2.05 -5.99 -9.65
N ASP A 18 -2.07 -5.37 -10.84
CA ASP A 18 -0.93 -5.38 -11.72
C ASP A 18 0.22 -4.74 -10.90
N ALA A 19 1.00 -5.58 -10.25
CA ALA A 19 2.04 -5.26 -9.25
C ALA A 19 3.30 -4.66 -9.91
N SER A 20 3.11 -4.05 -11.08
CA SER A 20 4.15 -3.66 -12.00
C SER A 20 4.59 -2.20 -11.83
N GLY A 21 3.96 -1.40 -10.96
CA GLY A 21 4.38 0.00 -10.73
C GLY A 21 3.74 0.72 -9.53
N GLN A 22 3.34 -0.01 -8.49
CA GLN A 22 2.54 0.55 -7.40
C GLN A 22 3.37 1.02 -6.21
N VAL A 23 2.81 1.97 -5.45
CA VAL A 23 3.40 2.50 -4.21
C VAL A 23 3.59 1.40 -3.16
N GLU A 24 2.73 0.39 -3.17
CA GLU A 24 2.84 -0.82 -2.35
C GLU A 24 4.21 -1.48 -2.45
N ARG A 25 4.74 -1.64 -3.66
CA ARG A 25 6.07 -2.24 -3.89
C ARG A 25 7.23 -1.42 -3.32
N ILE A 26 7.06 -0.09 -3.24
CA ILE A 26 8.03 0.77 -2.57
C ILE A 26 7.96 0.52 -1.06
N LYS A 27 6.76 0.40 -0.50
CA LYS A 27 6.56 0.11 0.93
C LYS A 27 7.09 -1.26 1.33
N GLU A 28 6.89 -2.29 0.51
CA GLU A 28 7.47 -3.63 0.73
C GLU A 28 9.00 -3.57 0.82
N ARG A 29 9.66 -2.92 -0.15
CA ARG A 29 11.14 -2.79 -0.12
C ARG A 29 11.64 -2.01 1.09
N VAL A 30 10.87 -1.03 1.55
CA VAL A 30 11.18 -0.28 2.77
C VAL A 30 10.96 -1.16 4.00
N GLU A 31 9.94 -2.01 4.04
CA GLU A 31 9.71 -2.98 5.12
C GLU A 31 10.86 -3.97 5.21
N GLU A 32 11.30 -4.54 4.09
CA GLU A 32 12.42 -5.48 4.07
C GLU A 32 13.72 -4.85 4.58
N LYS A 33 13.90 -3.55 4.36
CA LYS A 33 15.15 -2.85 4.65
C LYS A 33 15.19 -2.22 6.05
N GLU A 34 14.07 -1.65 6.48
CA GLU A 34 13.95 -0.95 7.76
C GLU A 34 13.18 -1.76 8.82
N GLY A 35 12.48 -2.84 8.42
CA GLY A 35 11.64 -3.66 9.31
C GLY A 35 10.31 -2.99 9.69
N ILE A 36 9.90 -1.93 9.00
CA ILE A 36 8.73 -1.12 9.35
C ILE A 36 7.53 -1.64 8.55
N PRO A 37 6.39 -1.98 9.18
CA PRO A 37 5.22 -2.43 8.41
C PRO A 37 4.64 -1.31 7.52
N PRO A 38 4.11 -1.61 6.32
CA PRO A 38 3.62 -0.64 5.32
C PRO A 38 2.47 0.22 5.84
N GLN A 39 1.77 -0.25 6.87
CA GLN A 39 0.70 0.46 7.57
C GLN A 39 1.25 1.61 8.44
N GLN A 40 2.49 1.49 8.93
CA GLN A 40 3.19 2.52 9.69
C GLN A 40 4.06 3.41 8.79
N GLN A 41 4.32 2.99 7.55
CA GLN A 41 5.08 3.78 6.59
C GLN A 41 4.21 4.84 5.91
N ARG A 42 4.60 6.10 6.05
CA ARG A 42 4.01 7.22 5.30
C ARG A 42 5.03 7.73 4.29
N LEU A 43 4.80 7.41 3.02
CA LEU A 43 5.60 7.90 1.91
C LEU A 43 5.10 9.30 1.50
N ILE A 44 6.02 10.25 1.42
CA ILE A 44 5.76 11.63 1.02
C ILE A 44 6.66 11.97 -0.16
N TYR A 45 6.06 12.38 -1.27
CA TYR A 45 6.76 12.79 -2.48
C TYR A 45 6.34 14.19 -2.89
N SER A 46 7.30 15.06 -3.15
CA SER A 46 7.05 16.47 -3.53
C SER A 46 6.10 17.19 -2.56
N GLY A 47 6.23 16.91 -1.25
CA GLY A 47 5.35 17.48 -0.22
C GLY A 47 3.94 16.88 -0.17
N LYS A 48 3.62 15.86 -0.97
CA LYS A 48 2.33 15.19 -0.98
C LYS A 48 2.44 13.75 -0.50
N GLN A 49 1.57 13.37 0.43
CA GLN A 49 1.48 11.98 0.88
C GLN A 49 1.04 11.10 -0.29
N MET A 50 1.77 10.01 -0.52
CA MET A 50 1.46 9.03 -1.53
C MET A 50 0.40 8.07 -1.01
N ASN A 51 -0.64 7.91 -1.82
CA ASN A 51 -1.70 6.93 -1.58
C ASN A 51 -1.35 5.60 -2.26
N ASP A 52 -1.62 4.49 -1.59
CA ASP A 52 -1.46 3.12 -2.12
C ASP A 52 -2.40 2.85 -3.30
N GLU A 53 -3.57 3.47 -3.33
CA GLU A 53 -4.50 3.38 -4.47
C GLU A 53 -3.97 4.06 -5.76
N LYS A 54 -2.85 4.79 -5.69
CA LYS A 54 -2.21 5.46 -6.82
C LYS A 54 -0.87 4.80 -7.13
N THR A 55 -0.48 4.79 -8.41
CA THR A 55 0.81 4.24 -8.84
C THR A 55 1.93 5.26 -8.63
N ALA A 56 3.16 4.77 -8.46
CA ALA A 56 4.33 5.66 -8.39
C ALA A 56 4.51 6.45 -9.70
N ALA A 57 4.04 5.89 -10.83
CA ALA A 57 3.98 6.55 -12.12
C ALA A 57 3.03 7.76 -12.16
N ASP A 58 1.89 7.73 -11.44
CA ASP A 58 0.96 8.87 -11.31
C ASP A 58 1.66 10.07 -10.66
N TYR A 59 2.54 9.80 -9.70
CA TYR A 59 3.40 10.80 -9.05
C TYR A 59 4.64 11.16 -9.87
N LYS A 60 4.83 10.57 -11.06
CA LYS A 60 6.04 10.70 -11.87
C LYS A 60 7.33 10.38 -11.12
N ILE A 61 7.27 9.39 -10.25
CA ILE A 61 8.45 8.91 -9.53
C ILE A 61 9.30 8.09 -10.50
N GLN A 62 10.52 8.57 -10.74
CA GLN A 62 11.53 7.91 -11.55
C GLN A 62 12.64 7.33 -10.67
N GLY A 63 13.39 6.35 -11.19
CA GLY A 63 14.58 5.83 -10.51
C GLY A 63 15.56 6.96 -10.22
N GLY A 64 15.84 7.20 -8.94
CA GLY A 64 16.64 8.34 -8.46
C GLY A 64 15.84 9.47 -7.80
N SER A 65 14.50 9.39 -7.82
CA SER A 65 13.65 10.32 -7.08
C SER A 65 13.81 10.16 -5.57
N VAL A 66 13.85 11.28 -4.85
CA VAL A 66 13.94 11.27 -3.38
C VAL A 66 12.54 11.24 -2.79
N LEU A 67 12.30 10.24 -1.95
CA LEU A 67 11.05 10.03 -1.23
C LEU A 67 11.31 10.27 0.26
N HIS A 68 10.44 11.05 0.90
CA HIS A 68 10.49 11.22 2.34
C HIS A 68 9.65 10.12 3.00
N LEU A 69 10.31 9.24 3.75
CA LEU A 69 9.65 8.25 4.58
C LEU A 69 9.42 8.85 5.97
N VAL A 70 8.16 8.85 6.42
CA VAL A 70 7.78 9.25 7.78
C VAL A 70 7.15 8.06 8.49
N LEU A 71 7.59 7.81 9.71
CA LEU A 71 7.02 6.79 10.59
C LEU A 71 5.77 7.33 11.29
N ALA A 72 4.64 6.67 11.07
CA ALA A 72 3.47 6.82 11.93
C ALA A 72 3.73 6.01 13.22
N LEU A 73 4.58 6.55 14.10
CA LEU A 73 4.77 6.01 15.44
C LEU A 73 3.46 6.19 16.22
N ARG A 74 2.61 5.17 16.24
CA ARG A 74 1.70 4.99 17.36
C ARG A 74 2.58 4.57 18.53
N GLY A 75 2.87 5.52 19.42
CA GLY A 75 3.82 5.34 20.51
C GLY A 75 3.57 4.05 21.30
N GLY A 76 4.67 3.32 21.56
CA GLY A 76 4.81 2.36 22.64
C GLY A 76 4.00 1.06 22.50
N GLY A 77 4.56 0.07 21.80
CA GLY A 77 4.19 -1.34 21.97
C GLY A 77 5.40 -2.09 22.52
N ALA A 78 5.38 -2.37 23.82
CA ALA A 78 6.28 -3.29 24.50
C ALA A 78 6.02 -4.73 24.08
#